data_AF-D8P3V5-F1
#
_entry.id   AF-D8P3V5-F1
#
_cell.length_a   1.000
_cell.length_b   1.000
_cell.length_c   1.000
_cell.angle_alpha   90.00
_cell.angle_beta   90.00
_cell.angle_gamma   90.00
#
_symmetry.space_group_name_H-M   'P 1'
#
loop_
_entity.id
_entity.type
_entity.pdbx_description
1 polymer ?
#
loop_
_entity_poly.entity_id
_entity_poly.type
_entity_poly.pdbx_seq_one_letter_code
_entity_poly.pdbx_strand_id
1 'polypeptide(L)'
;MSAPSRLAHPLRDSAFRLTRRRRWTVYGVFGVLLLTGLAWLVQHFTDDGSEGGMAVLAWSMKLHGAAAMASLYLFGMLWSPHIRNAWVRRRNRAAGAVFGGLTALLVVTGYALYYVNGELPRQCAEVLHWVAGLAVCIALWVHIVVGRRRRKAGAAFQM
;
A
#
# COMPACT_ATOMS: atom_id res chain seq x y z
N MET A 1 -32.82 -26.21 32.65
CA MET A 1 -32.78 -25.68 31.27
C MET A 1 -31.88 -24.46 31.24
N SER A 2 -30.59 -24.65 30.96
CA SER A 2 -29.58 -23.59 30.96
C SER A 2 -29.59 -22.88 29.60
N ALA A 3 -29.86 -21.57 29.61
CA ALA A 3 -29.81 -20.74 28.42
C ALA A 3 -28.37 -20.67 27.88
N PRO A 4 -28.13 -20.84 26.56
CA PRO A 4 -26.81 -20.65 25.99
C PRO A 4 -26.39 -19.18 26.11
N SER A 5 -25.19 -18.96 26.62
CA SER A 5 -24.58 -17.64 26.84
C SER A 5 -24.37 -16.90 25.51
N ARG A 6 -25.15 -15.83 25.32
CA ARG A 6 -25.02 -14.87 24.19
C ARG A 6 -23.80 -13.95 24.34
N LEU A 7 -22.62 -14.49 24.61
CA LEU A 7 -21.38 -13.70 24.78
C LEU A 7 -20.33 -13.93 23.68
N ALA A 8 -20.63 -14.72 22.64
CA ALA A 8 -19.64 -15.15 21.66
C ALA A 8 -19.46 -14.26 20.40
N HIS A 9 -20.11 -13.09 20.28
CA HIS A 9 -20.13 -12.34 19.00
C HIS A 9 -19.33 -11.01 18.91
N PRO A 10 -19.02 -10.23 19.98
CA PRO A 10 -18.35 -8.93 19.78
C PRO A 10 -16.84 -9.03 19.44
N LEU A 11 -16.16 -10.07 19.92
CA LEU A 11 -14.70 -10.19 19.81
C LEU A 11 -14.22 -10.53 18.39
N ARG A 12 -15.06 -11.17 17.57
CA ARG A 12 -14.71 -11.63 16.22
C ARG A 12 -14.72 -10.53 15.15
N ASP A 13 -15.39 -9.40 15.39
CA ASP A 13 -15.39 -8.25 14.48
C ASP A 13 -14.28 -7.24 14.80
N SER A 14 -13.80 -7.21 16.06
CA SER A 14 -12.67 -6.39 16.52
C SER A 14 -11.35 -6.76 15.84
N ALA A 15 -11.15 -8.04 15.50
CA ALA A 15 -9.94 -8.54 14.84
C ALA A 15 -9.70 -7.93 13.44
N PHE A 16 -10.73 -7.37 12.82
CA PHE A 16 -10.66 -6.79 11.47
C PHE A 16 -10.32 -5.29 11.45
N ARG A 17 -10.23 -4.66 12.63
CA ARG A 17 -10.03 -3.21 12.74
C ARG A 17 -8.55 -2.95 12.96
N LEU A 18 -7.94 -2.30 11.98
CA LEU A 18 -6.66 -1.66 12.22
C LEU A 18 -6.85 -0.64 13.32
N THR A 19 -6.01 -0.73 14.36
CA THR A 19 -5.97 0.30 15.39
C THR A 19 -5.72 1.66 14.72
N ARG A 20 -6.26 2.73 15.31
CA ARG A 20 -6.14 4.08 14.73
C ARG A 20 -4.69 4.43 14.41
N ARG A 21 -3.76 4.06 15.30
CA ARG A 21 -2.31 4.22 15.12
C ARG A 21 -1.81 3.49 13.87
N ARG A 22 -2.01 2.17 13.77
CA ARG A 22 -1.55 1.37 12.62
C ARG A 22 -2.08 1.91 11.28
N ARG A 23 -3.35 2.33 11.25
CA ARG A 23 -3.94 2.93 10.05
C ARG A 23 -3.24 4.22 9.62
N TRP A 24 -2.96 5.12 10.56
CA TRP A 24 -2.23 6.36 10.27
C TRP A 24 -0.78 6.09 9.90
N THR A 25 -0.13 5.08 10.49
CA THR A 25 1.21 4.66 10.08
C THR A 25 1.22 4.20 8.62
N VAL A 26 0.25 3.37 8.20
CA VAL A 26 0.13 2.96 6.80
C VAL A 26 -0.05 4.16 5.87
N TYR A 27 -0.94 5.10 6.23
CA TYR A 27 -1.17 6.29 5.41
C TYR A 27 0.07 7.20 5.34
N GLY A 28 0.79 7.36 6.45
CA GLY A 28 2.03 8.12 6.49
C GLY A 28 3.10 7.51 5.60
N VAL A 29 3.34 6.19 5.70
CA VAL A 29 4.34 5.50 4.88
C VAL A 29 4.01 5.56 3.39
N PHE A 30 2.76 5.28 3.01
CA PHE A 30 2.33 5.41 1.61
C PHE A 30 2.37 6.86 1.12
N GLY A 31 2.07 7.83 1.99
CA GLY A 31 2.20 9.25 1.70
C GLY A 31 3.65 9.63 1.42
N VAL A 32 4.61 9.19 2.25
CA VAL A 32 6.04 9.44 2.02
C VAL A 32 6.51 8.78 0.73
N LEU A 33 6.12 7.53 0.46
CA LEU A 33 6.45 6.85 -0.80
C LEU A 33 5.96 7.65 -2.02
N LEU A 34 4.70 8.08 -2.00
CA LEU A 34 4.13 8.87 -3.10
C LEU A 34 4.83 10.21 -3.26
N LEU A 35 4.98 10.99 -2.19
CA LEU A 35 5.55 12.33 -2.26
C LEU A 35 7.01 12.31 -2.70
N THR A 36 7.80 11.38 -2.18
CA THR A 36 9.21 11.21 -2.58
C THR A 36 9.33 10.68 -4.01
N GLY A 37 8.45 9.76 -4.43
CA GLY A 37 8.41 9.27 -5.81
C GLY A 37 8.03 10.37 -6.81
N LEU A 38 7.03 11.20 -6.49
CA LEU A 38 6.63 12.34 -7.32
C LEU A 38 7.71 13.42 -7.37
N ALA A 39 8.32 13.76 -6.22
CA ALA A 39 9.42 14.72 -6.17
C ALA A 39 10.60 14.27 -7.03
N TRP A 40 10.96 12.99 -6.95
CA TRP A 40 11.98 12.41 -7.81
C TRP A 40 11.58 12.46 -9.28
N LEU A 41 10.35 12.08 -9.63
CA LEU A 41 9.89 12.03 -11.02
C LEU A 41 9.85 13.41 -11.68
N VAL A 42 9.32 14.41 -10.97
CA VAL A 42 9.32 15.81 -11.44
C VAL A 42 10.75 16.25 -11.67
N GLN A 43 11.62 16.08 -10.67
CA GLN A 43 13.00 16.53 -10.78
C GLN A 43 13.77 15.79 -11.88
N HIS A 44 13.52 14.50 -12.09
CA HIS A 44 14.15 13.71 -13.14
C HIS A 44 13.86 14.25 -14.54
N PHE A 45 12.65 14.77 -14.78
CA PHE A 45 12.27 15.35 -16.08
C PHE A 45 12.57 16.84 -16.21
N THR A 46 12.76 17.56 -15.10
CA THR A 46 13.09 18.98 -15.09
C THR A 46 14.55 19.25 -14.73
N ASP A 47 15.39 18.21 -14.69
CA ASP A 47 16.76 18.31 -14.22
C ASP A 47 17.56 19.30 -15.08
N ASP A 48 18.08 20.34 -14.42
CA ASP A 48 18.91 21.39 -15.00
C ASP A 48 20.40 21.22 -14.64
N GLY A 49 20.75 20.16 -13.89
CA GLY A 49 22.10 19.92 -13.39
C GLY A 49 22.50 20.79 -12.21
N SER A 50 21.57 21.53 -11.59
CA SER A 50 21.86 22.36 -10.42
C SER A 50 22.16 21.53 -9.16
N GLU A 51 22.93 22.08 -8.23
CA GLU A 51 23.21 21.43 -6.94
C GLU A 51 21.92 21.15 -6.15
N GLY A 52 20.95 22.08 -6.20
CA GLY A 52 19.63 21.90 -5.61
C GLY A 52 18.85 20.75 -6.27
N GLY A 53 18.94 20.65 -7.61
CA GLY A 53 18.43 19.55 -8.42
C GLY A 53 18.89 18.19 -7.93
N MET A 54 20.21 18.04 -7.86
CA MET A 54 20.89 16.83 -7.39
C MET A 54 20.53 16.48 -5.95
N ALA A 55 20.41 17.48 -5.07
CA ALA A 55 20.01 17.27 -3.68
C ALA A 55 18.58 16.69 -3.58
N VAL A 56 17.63 17.19 -4.37
CA VAL A 56 16.25 16.68 -4.41
C VAL A 56 16.22 15.23 -4.88
N LEU A 57 16.94 14.89 -5.96
CA LEU A 57 17.03 13.50 -6.44
C LEU A 57 17.59 12.57 -5.35
N ALA A 58 18.70 12.96 -4.73
CA ALA A 58 19.38 12.15 -3.71
C ALA A 58 18.52 11.94 -2.45
N TRP A 59 17.92 13.00 -1.92
CA TRP A 59 17.07 12.90 -0.72
C TRP A 59 15.75 12.17 -0.99
N SER A 60 15.16 12.37 -2.17
CA SER A 60 13.97 11.63 -2.57
C SER A 60 14.24 10.13 -2.58
N MET A 61 15.35 9.69 -3.17
CA MET A 61 15.73 8.27 -3.18
C MET A 61 15.99 7.70 -1.78
N LYS A 62 16.71 8.42 -0.91
CA LYS A 62 16.98 7.99 0.47
C LYS A 62 15.69 7.78 1.27
N LEU A 63 14.80 8.76 1.24
CA LEU A 63 13.53 8.71 1.97
C LEU A 63 12.58 7.69 1.38
N HIS A 64 12.54 7.56 0.05
CA HIS A 64 11.74 6.57 -0.65
C HIS A 64 12.18 5.15 -0.28
N GLY A 65 13.48 4.86 -0.33
CA GLY A 65 14.04 3.56 0.07
C GLY A 65 13.74 3.20 1.53
N ALA A 66 13.87 4.16 2.45
CA ALA A 66 13.52 3.97 3.86
C ALA A 66 12.02 3.68 4.04
N ALA A 67 11.16 4.42 3.34
CA ALA A 67 9.72 4.20 3.37
C ALA A 67 9.31 2.87 2.72
N ALA A 68 10.03 2.42 1.69
CA ALA A 68 9.82 1.12 1.05
C ALA A 68 10.09 -0.03 2.03
N MET A 69 11.21 0.02 2.76
CA MET A 69 11.53 -0.95 3.83
C MET A 69 10.43 -0.98 4.90
N ALA A 70 10.00 0.20 5.37
CA ALA A 70 8.91 0.31 6.35
C ALA A 70 7.59 -0.27 5.80
N SER A 71 7.29 -0.07 4.52
CA SER A 71 6.09 -0.61 3.88
C SER A 71 6.09 -2.13 3.86
N LEU A 72 7.22 -2.78 3.53
CA LEU A 72 7.35 -4.25 3.54
C LEU A 72 7.11 -4.82 4.92
N TYR A 73 7.71 -4.20 5.94
CA TYR A 73 7.47 -4.56 7.34
C TYR A 73 5.99 -4.42 7.73
N LEU A 74 5.33 -3.32 7.33
CA LEU A 74 3.90 -3.13 7.57
C LEU A 74 3.05 -4.18 6.84
N PHE A 75 3.35 -4.53 5.58
CA PHE A 75 2.64 -5.58 4.86
C PHE A 75 2.73 -6.93 5.58
N GLY A 76 3.92 -7.28 6.08
CA GLY A 76 4.11 -8.46 6.93
C GLY A 76 3.26 -8.41 8.19
N MET A 77 3.27 -7.28 8.92
CA MET A 77 2.47 -7.07 10.12
C MET A 77 0.95 -7.18 9.84
N LEU A 78 0.50 -6.71 8.68
CA LEU A 78 -0.90 -6.70 8.27
C LEU A 78 -1.37 -8.04 7.67
N TRP A 79 -0.45 -8.94 7.35
CA TRP A 79 -0.73 -10.17 6.61
C TRP A 79 -1.84 -11.00 7.25
N SER A 80 -1.62 -11.47 8.48
CA SER A 80 -2.60 -12.30 9.19
C SER A 80 -3.87 -11.53 9.58
N PRO A 81 -3.80 -10.39 10.31
CA PRO A 81 -4.99 -9.74 10.85
C PRO A 81 -5.87 -9.08 9.79
N HIS A 82 -5.29 -8.59 8.69
CA HIS A 82 -6.03 -7.85 7.66
C HIS A 82 -6.13 -8.63 6.35
N ILE A 83 -5.01 -8.98 5.73
CA ILE A 83 -4.97 -9.49 4.34
C ILE A 83 -5.58 -10.89 4.27
N ARG A 84 -5.00 -11.87 4.99
CA ARG A 84 -5.47 -13.26 5.03
C ARG A 84 -6.90 -13.36 5.52
N ASN A 85 -7.24 -12.66 6.61
CA ASN A 85 -8.60 -12.67 7.15
C ASN A 85 -9.64 -12.09 6.18
N ALA A 86 -9.32 -10.98 5.50
CA ALA A 86 -10.20 -10.41 4.47
C ALA A 86 -10.34 -11.29 3.26
N TRP A 87 -9.24 -11.97 2.90
CA TRP A 87 -9.28 -13.00 1.90
C TRP A 87 -10.22 -14.12 2.34
N VAL A 88 -9.96 -14.88 3.40
CA VAL A 88 -10.80 -16.03 3.81
C VAL A 88 -12.28 -15.67 3.90
N ARG A 89 -12.63 -14.51 4.46
CA ARG A 89 -14.03 -14.06 4.63
C ARG A 89 -14.66 -13.42 3.37
N ARG A 90 -14.00 -13.49 2.21
CA ARG A 90 -14.46 -12.92 0.93
C ARG A 90 -14.78 -11.42 0.97
N ARG A 91 -14.16 -10.66 1.88
CA ARG A 91 -14.44 -9.23 2.06
C ARG A 91 -13.45 -8.39 1.25
N ASN A 92 -13.98 -7.55 0.35
CA ASN A 92 -13.20 -6.60 -0.45
C ASN A 92 -12.02 -7.22 -1.22
N ARG A 93 -12.15 -8.50 -1.64
CA ARG A 93 -11.06 -9.26 -2.28
C ARG A 93 -10.55 -8.61 -3.55
N ALA A 94 -11.44 -8.19 -4.46
CA ALA A 94 -11.05 -7.63 -5.74
C ALA A 94 -10.17 -6.38 -5.58
N ALA A 95 -10.65 -5.37 -4.83
CA ALA A 95 -9.87 -4.15 -4.60
C ALA A 95 -8.59 -4.44 -3.78
N GLY A 96 -8.64 -5.38 -2.82
CA GLY A 96 -7.45 -5.84 -2.10
C GLY A 96 -6.43 -6.54 -2.97
N ALA A 97 -6.86 -7.37 -3.93
CA ALA A 97 -6.00 -8.09 -4.86
C ALA A 97 -5.30 -7.11 -5.83
N VAL A 98 -6.04 -6.15 -6.39
CA VAL A 98 -5.46 -5.12 -7.27
C VAL A 98 -4.41 -4.31 -6.51
N PHE A 99 -4.75 -3.80 -5.33
CA PHE A 99 -3.80 -3.04 -4.50
C PHE A 99 -2.58 -3.86 -4.10
N GLY A 100 -2.78 -5.10 -3.64
CA GLY A 100 -1.69 -6.01 -3.26
C GLY A 100 -0.81 -6.40 -4.45
N GLY A 101 -1.40 -6.65 -5.61
CA GLY A 101 -0.70 -6.98 -6.85
C GLY A 101 0.15 -5.82 -7.36
N LEU A 102 -0.39 -4.60 -7.37
CA LEU A 102 0.36 -3.39 -7.72
C LEU A 102 1.51 -3.14 -6.73
N THR A 103 1.29 -3.36 -5.43
CA THR A 103 2.36 -3.25 -4.43
C THR A 103 3.45 -4.30 -4.68
N ALA A 104 3.08 -5.55 -4.98
CA ALA A 104 4.05 -6.59 -5.30
C ALA A 104 4.84 -6.26 -6.57
N LEU A 105 4.18 -5.73 -7.60
CA LEU A 105 4.84 -5.25 -8.82
C LEU A 105 5.84 -4.14 -8.50
N LEU A 106 5.49 -3.19 -7.64
CA LEU A 106 6.40 -2.13 -7.18
C LEU A 106 7.63 -2.69 -6.44
N VAL A 107 7.45 -3.70 -5.59
CA VAL A 107 8.57 -4.37 -4.90
C VAL A 107 9.50 -5.05 -5.91
N VAL A 108 8.96 -5.78 -6.87
CA VAL A 108 9.74 -6.50 -7.89
C VAL A 108 10.47 -5.52 -8.81
N THR A 109 9.78 -4.50 -9.32
CA THR A 109 10.38 -3.49 -10.20
C THR A 109 11.40 -2.63 -9.45
N GLY A 110 11.13 -2.28 -8.18
CA GLY A 110 12.09 -1.59 -7.32
C GLY A 110 13.36 -2.42 -7.13
N TYR A 111 13.23 -3.72 -6.82
CA TYR A 111 14.39 -4.62 -6.76
C TYR A 111 15.13 -4.70 -8.10
N ALA A 112 14.40 -4.81 -9.21
CA ALA A 112 14.99 -4.88 -10.54
C ALA A 112 15.81 -3.63 -10.89
N LEU A 113 15.34 -2.43 -10.51
CA LEU A 113 16.09 -1.19 -10.71
C LEU A 113 17.45 -1.16 -10.00
N TYR A 114 17.61 -1.90 -8.90
CA TYR A 114 18.88 -1.99 -8.16
C TYR A 114 19.80 -3.10 -8.67
N TYR A 115 19.25 -4.23 -9.11
CA TYR A 115 20.04 -5.46 -9.27
C TYR A 115 19.98 -6.08 -10.67
N VAL A 116 19.04 -5.70 -11.52
CA VAL A 116 18.93 -6.26 -12.87
C VAL A 116 19.73 -5.40 -13.84
N ASN A 117 20.65 -6.05 -14.55
CA ASN A 117 21.48 -5.43 -15.58
C ASN A 117 20.85 -5.62 -16.97
N GLY A 118 21.27 -4.76 -17.91
CA GLY A 118 20.75 -4.73 -19.28
C GLY A 118 19.80 -3.56 -19.49
N GLU A 119 19.95 -2.90 -20.63
CA GLU A 119 19.25 -1.65 -20.94
C GLU A 119 17.72 -1.84 -21.03
N LEU A 120 17.26 -2.80 -21.84
CA LEU A 120 15.82 -3.04 -22.02
C LEU A 120 15.11 -3.50 -20.72
N PRO A 121 15.59 -4.51 -19.96
CA PRO A 121 14.95 -4.90 -18.71
C PRO A 121 14.89 -3.77 -17.67
N ARG A 122 15.93 -2.94 -17.59
CA ARG A 122 15.98 -1.79 -16.70
C ARG A 122 14.98 -0.71 -17.11
N GLN A 123 14.90 -0.36 -18.40
CA GLN A 123 13.91 0.60 -18.92
C GLN A 123 12.47 0.13 -18.68
N CYS A 124 12.20 -1.16 -18.90
CA CYS A 124 10.90 -1.74 -18.57
C CYS A 124 10.58 -1.63 -17.08
N ALA A 125 11.54 -1.96 -16.20
CA ALA A 125 11.35 -1.84 -14.75
C ALA A 125 11.07 -0.40 -14.33
N GLU A 126 11.78 0.57 -14.90
CA GLU A 126 11.62 2.00 -14.64
C GLU A 126 10.22 2.49 -14.99
N VAL A 127 9.77 2.26 -16.22
CA VAL A 127 8.43 2.67 -16.68
C VAL A 127 7.34 1.98 -15.86
N LEU A 128 7.46 0.67 -15.63
CA LEU A 128 6.50 -0.08 -14.82
C LEU A 128 6.46 0.43 -13.39
N HIS A 129 7.60 0.80 -12.79
CA HIS A 129 7.66 1.30 -11.42
C HIS A 129 6.93 2.63 -11.29
N TRP A 130 7.15 3.58 -12.21
CA TRP A 130 6.46 4.87 -12.20
C TRP A 130 4.95 4.71 -12.38
N VAL A 131 4.54 3.98 -13.43
CA VAL A 131 3.11 3.78 -13.75
C VAL A 131 2.40 3.04 -12.61
N ALA A 132 3.00 1.97 -12.07
CA ALA A 132 2.44 1.26 -10.93
C ALA A 132 2.41 2.12 -9.66
N GLY A 133 3.39 3.02 -9.49
CA GLY A 133 3.48 3.95 -8.36
C GLY A 133 2.32 4.94 -8.33
N LEU A 134 1.93 5.46 -9.49
CA LEU A 134 0.73 6.32 -9.60
C LEU A 134 -0.55 5.50 -9.41
N ALA A 135 -0.62 4.32 -10.04
CA ALA A 135 -1.80 3.45 -9.99
C ALA A 135 -2.09 2.92 -8.57
N VAL A 136 -1.05 2.62 -7.76
CA VAL A 136 -1.24 2.05 -6.42
C VAL A 136 -1.93 3.02 -5.47
N CYS A 137 -1.76 4.34 -5.66
CA CYS A 137 -2.44 5.36 -4.84
C CYS A 137 -3.94 5.39 -5.12
N ILE A 138 -4.33 5.31 -6.39
CA ILE A 138 -5.73 5.18 -6.80
C ILE A 138 -6.30 3.86 -6.26
N ALA A 139 -5.56 2.76 -6.41
CA ALA A 139 -5.98 1.45 -5.91
C ALA A 139 -6.16 1.41 -4.39
N LEU A 140 -5.27 2.07 -3.63
CA LEU A 140 -5.39 2.20 -2.17
C LEU A 140 -6.64 2.98 -1.79
N TRP A 141 -6.91 4.11 -2.46
CA TRP A 141 -8.11 4.89 -2.23
C TRP A 141 -9.37 4.08 -2.53
N VAL A 142 -9.44 3.42 -3.68
CA VAL A 142 -10.55 2.52 -4.06
C VAL A 142 -10.72 1.40 -3.03
N HIS A 143 -9.64 0.74 -2.60
CA HIS A 143 -9.66 -0.28 -1.56
C HIS A 143 -10.31 0.23 -0.27
N ILE A 144 -9.95 1.45 0.17
CA ILE A 144 -10.51 2.07 1.37
C ILE A 144 -11.99 2.41 1.17
N VAL A 145 -12.37 3.05 0.08
CA VAL A 145 -13.76 3.47 -0.18
C VAL A 145 -14.68 2.26 -0.30
N VAL A 146 -14.32 1.27 -1.12
CA VAL A 146 -15.11 0.03 -1.29
C VAL A 146 -15.20 -0.72 0.03
N GLY A 147 -14.10 -0.82 0.78
CA GLY A 147 -14.07 -1.44 2.09
C GLY A 147 -14.99 -0.76 3.10
N ARG A 148 -15.11 0.57 3.07
CA ARG A 148 -16.03 1.34 3.93
C ARG A 148 -17.48 1.19 3.49
N ARG A 149 -17.78 1.27 2.19
CA ARG A 149 -19.15 1.13 1.65
C ARG A 149 -19.75 -0.25 1.95
N ARG A 150 -18.99 -1.33 1.71
CA ARG A 150 -19.44 -2.70 2.01
C ARG A 150 -19.70 -2.96 3.49
N ARG A 151 -18.99 -2.26 4.38
CA ARG A 151 -19.27 -2.33 5.83
C ARG A 151 -20.57 -1.63 6.21
N LYS A 152 -20.83 -0.43 5.66
CA LYS A 152 -22.08 0.30 5.90
C LYS A 152 -23.29 -0.50 5.41
N ALA A 153 -23.22 -1.08 4.21
CA ALA A 153 -24.29 -1.91 3.66
C ALA A 153 -24.58 -3.16 4.53
N GLY A 154 -23.53 -3.83 5.02
CA GLY A 154 -23.70 -4.98 5.91
C GLY A 154 -24.29 -4.63 7.29
N ALA A 155 -24.06 -3.42 7.79
CA ALA A 155 -24.65 -2.95 9.05
C ALA A 155 -26.12 -2.50 8.88
N ALA A 156 -26.47 -1.92 7.73
CA ALA A 156 -27.83 -1.51 7.40
C ALA A 156 -28.77 -2.71 7.15
N PHE A 157 -28.25 -3.84 6.69
CA PHE A 157 -29.02 -5.09 6.52
C PHE A 157 -29.26 -5.86 7.83
N GLN A 158 -28.61 -5.46 8.93
CA GLN A 158 -28.75 -6.09 10.26
C GLN A 158 -29.65 -5.30 11.23
N MET A 159 -30.21 -4.17 10.78
CA MET A 159 -31.29 -3.45 11.47
C MET A 159 -32.62 -3.80 10.80
#